data_AF-A0A9D5IZZ8-F1
#
_entry.id   AF-A0A9D5IZZ8-F1
#
_cell.length_a   1.000
_cell.length_b   1.000
_cell.length_c   1.000
_cell.angle_alpha   90.00
_cell.angle_beta   90.00
_cell.angle_gamma   90.00
#
_symmetry.space_group_name_H-M   'P 1'
#
loop_
_entity.id
_entity.type
_entity.pdbx_description
1 polymer ?
#
loop_
_entity_poly.entity_id
_entity_poly.type
_entity_poly.pdbx_seq_one_letter_code
_entity_poly.pdbx_strand_id
1 'polypeptide(L)'
;MRYNKNKYQANLVKPSEYRLKLNAKGKAIELEEKHFFNTGTDDIDEDDYVYDRDGHVTSYDSPVYNSVALTWLSGNLMKSVFERGSTVTVNHEYYTYENRTYPDLNLFLYGLSASPVWKYLWSDQLGLRSKNLLSGTKRESSSPAIENYVYTFDSKGRPSKIEVIRTDGYSTILLITYAEN
;
A
#
# COMPACT_ATOMS: atom_id res chain seq x y z
N MET A 1 14.67 8.91 4.83
CA MET A 1 15.51 8.55 3.66
C MET A 1 15.27 9.54 2.54
N ARG A 2 16.35 10.05 1.94
CA ARG A 2 16.36 11.11 0.92
C ARG A 2 15.59 10.73 -0.34
N TYR A 3 14.86 11.70 -0.89
CA TYR A 3 14.21 11.69 -2.19
C TYR A 3 15.25 11.43 -3.31
N ASN A 4 15.43 10.17 -3.69
CA ASN A 4 16.26 9.72 -4.81
C ASN A 4 15.51 8.70 -5.68
N LYS A 5 14.16 8.74 -5.70
CA LYS A 5 13.34 7.83 -6.54
C LYS A 5 13.69 7.93 -8.04
N ASN A 6 14.21 9.07 -8.51
CA ASN A 6 14.69 9.22 -9.90
C ASN A 6 15.99 8.45 -10.21
N LYS A 7 16.83 8.11 -9.22
CA LYS A 7 18.05 7.32 -9.48
C LYS A 7 17.75 5.85 -9.76
N TYR A 8 16.66 5.33 -9.20
CA TYR A 8 16.25 3.95 -9.42
C TYR A 8 15.74 3.73 -10.86
N GLN A 9 14.97 4.70 -11.38
CA GLN A 9 14.54 4.71 -12.78
C GLN A 9 15.67 5.02 -13.77
N ALA A 10 16.66 5.84 -13.37
CA ALA A 10 17.77 6.22 -14.24
C ALA A 10 18.66 5.04 -14.70
N ASN A 11 18.63 3.92 -13.98
CA ASN A 11 19.39 2.72 -14.32
C ASN A 11 18.59 1.68 -15.10
N LEU A 12 17.29 1.89 -15.32
CA LEU A 12 16.45 0.97 -16.08
C LEU A 12 16.85 1.00 -17.57
N VAL A 13 17.08 -0.17 -18.16
CA VAL A 13 17.40 -0.31 -19.60
C VAL A 13 16.18 -0.62 -20.45
N LYS A 14 15.09 -1.08 -19.84
CA LYS A 14 13.77 -1.23 -20.46
C LYS A 14 12.65 -1.15 -19.39
N PRO A 15 11.37 -1.04 -19.78
CA PRO A 15 10.27 -1.03 -18.82
C PRO A 15 10.25 -2.27 -17.93
N SER A 16 9.92 -2.08 -16.64
CA SER A 16 9.66 -3.18 -15.72
C SER A 16 8.43 -4.00 -16.14
N GLU A 17 8.45 -5.29 -15.84
CA GLU A 17 7.34 -6.19 -16.07
C GLU A 17 6.68 -6.53 -14.72
N TYR A 18 5.35 -6.53 -14.70
CA TYR A 18 4.56 -6.91 -13.54
C TYR A 18 3.50 -7.93 -13.98
N ARG A 19 3.42 -9.07 -13.28
CA ARG A 19 2.49 -10.15 -13.64
C ARG A 19 1.76 -10.63 -12.40
N LEU A 20 0.45 -10.46 -12.40
CA LEU A 20 -0.42 -10.95 -11.34
C LEU A 20 -1.01 -12.31 -11.76
N LYS A 21 -0.64 -13.36 -11.04
CA LYS A 21 -1.25 -14.69 -11.23
C LYS A 21 -2.49 -14.81 -10.36
N LEU A 22 -3.55 -15.36 -10.93
CA LEU A 22 -4.85 -15.48 -10.27
C LEU A 22 -5.23 -16.94 -10.09
N ASN A 23 -5.92 -17.25 -8.99
CA ASN A 23 -6.61 -18.53 -8.83
C ASN A 23 -7.92 -18.57 -9.65
N ALA A 24 -8.60 -19.72 -9.62
CA ALA A 24 -9.87 -19.94 -10.32
C ALA A 24 -11.01 -19.00 -9.89
N LYS A 25 -10.89 -18.31 -8.75
CA LYS A 25 -11.84 -17.32 -8.24
C LYS A 25 -11.45 -15.87 -8.63
N GLY A 26 -10.41 -15.69 -9.45
CA GLY A 26 -9.92 -14.38 -9.86
C GLY A 26 -9.17 -13.61 -8.76
N LYS A 27 -8.73 -14.29 -7.70
CA LYS A 27 -7.94 -13.68 -6.60
C LYS A 27 -6.46 -13.95 -6.81
N ALA A 28 -5.63 -12.97 -6.45
CA ALA A 28 -4.19 -13.08 -6.60
C ALA A 28 -3.64 -14.24 -5.78
N ILE A 29 -2.71 -14.97 -6.37
CA ILE A 29 -1.89 -15.99 -5.70
C ILE A 29 -0.41 -15.61 -5.69
N GLU A 30 0.00 -14.77 -6.64
CA GLU A 30 1.39 -14.36 -6.82
C GLU A 30 1.44 -13.08 -7.64
N LEU A 31 2.36 -12.20 -7.28
CA LEU A 31 2.75 -11.01 -8.02
C LEU A 31 4.25 -11.13 -8.32
N GLU A 32 4.57 -11.33 -9.60
CA GLU A 32 5.94 -11.32 -10.09
C GLU A 32 6.27 -9.90 -10.57
N GLU A 33 7.41 -9.36 -10.13
CA GLU A 33 7.97 -8.10 -10.59
C GLU A 33 9.37 -8.33 -11.15
N LYS A 34 9.61 -7.82 -12.37
CA LYS A 34 10.94 -7.86 -13.01
C LYS A 34 11.41 -6.45 -13.31
N HIS A 35 12.57 -6.09 -12.77
CA HIS A 35 13.24 -4.83 -13.06
C HIS A 35 14.51 -5.06 -13.87
N PHE A 36 14.64 -4.35 -14.98
CA PHE A 36 15.74 -4.52 -15.91
C PHE A 36 16.70 -3.36 -15.79
N PHE A 37 17.76 -3.55 -15.02
CA PHE A 37 18.80 -2.55 -14.81
C PHE A 37 19.99 -2.78 -15.77
N ASN A 38 20.81 -1.75 -15.94
CA ASN A 38 22.09 -1.87 -16.65
C ASN A 38 23.07 -2.85 -15.98
N THR A 39 22.89 -3.15 -14.69
CA THR A 39 23.71 -4.11 -13.92
C THR A 39 23.17 -5.53 -13.93
N GLY A 40 21.96 -5.77 -14.47
CA GLY A 40 21.31 -7.08 -14.45
C GLY A 40 19.79 -6.98 -14.31
N THR A 41 19.15 -8.14 -14.13
CA THR A 41 17.71 -8.22 -13.85
C THR A 41 17.51 -8.54 -12.38
N ASP A 42 16.61 -7.78 -11.74
CA ASP A 42 16.13 -8.01 -10.39
C ASP A 42 14.73 -8.63 -10.51
N ASP A 43 14.55 -9.82 -9.94
CA ASP A 43 13.31 -10.59 -9.96
C ASP A 43 12.79 -10.66 -8.51
N ILE A 44 11.56 -10.22 -8.31
CA ILE A 44 10.94 -10.01 -7.02
C ILE A 44 9.56 -10.64 -7.05
N ASP A 45 9.31 -11.61 -6.18
CA ASP A 45 8.03 -12.32 -6.11
C ASP A 45 7.38 -12.10 -4.74
N GLU A 46 6.10 -11.72 -4.75
CA GLU A 46 5.21 -11.68 -3.57
C GLU A 46 4.11 -12.73 -3.79
N ASP A 47 4.00 -13.72 -2.91
CA ASP A 47 3.20 -14.92 -3.12
C ASP A 47 2.45 -15.35 -1.85
N ASP A 48 1.80 -16.52 -1.94
CA ASP A 48 1.08 -17.15 -0.84
C ASP A 48 0.00 -16.27 -0.17
N TYR A 49 -0.70 -15.47 -0.97
CA TYR A 49 -1.81 -14.66 -0.49
C TYR A 49 -2.93 -15.53 0.09
N VAL A 50 -3.25 -15.27 1.36
CA VAL A 50 -4.36 -15.87 2.09
C VAL A 50 -5.47 -14.84 2.27
N TYR A 51 -6.71 -15.27 2.12
CA TYR A 51 -7.89 -14.43 2.21
C TYR A 51 -8.83 -14.92 3.32
N ASP A 52 -9.47 -14.00 4.02
CA ASP A 52 -10.61 -14.32 4.87
C ASP A 52 -11.86 -14.67 4.05
N ARG A 53 -12.94 -15.06 4.74
CA ARG A 53 -14.22 -15.41 4.11
C ARG A 53 -14.90 -14.25 3.37
N ASP A 54 -14.60 -13.01 3.78
CA ASP A 54 -15.17 -11.80 3.22
C ASP A 54 -14.35 -11.33 2.00
N GLY A 55 -13.16 -11.91 1.79
CA GLY A 55 -12.29 -11.66 0.65
C GLY A 55 -11.21 -10.62 0.90
N HIS A 56 -10.94 -10.27 2.16
CA HIS A 56 -9.79 -9.45 2.54
C HIS A 56 -8.52 -10.31 2.63
N VAL A 57 -7.36 -9.78 2.24
CA VAL A 57 -6.08 -10.48 2.44
C VAL A 57 -5.71 -10.47 3.91
N THR A 58 -5.39 -11.64 4.48
CA THR A 58 -4.99 -11.80 5.87
C THR A 58 -3.49 -12.06 6.03
N SER A 59 -2.83 -12.57 4.99
CA SER A 59 -1.37 -12.76 4.99
C SER A 59 -0.85 -12.99 3.58
N TYR A 60 0.46 -12.81 3.41
CA TYR A 60 1.21 -13.15 2.21
C TYR A 60 2.70 -13.17 2.54
N ASP A 61 3.49 -13.84 1.71
CA ASP A 61 4.95 -13.83 1.81
C ASP A 61 5.49 -12.67 0.98
N SER A 62 6.42 -11.89 1.55
CA SER A 62 6.92 -10.68 0.93
C SER A 62 8.40 -10.82 0.55
N PRO A 63 8.81 -10.27 -0.59
CA PRO A 63 10.23 -10.26 -0.95
C PRO A 63 11.03 -9.27 -0.09
N VAL A 64 10.34 -8.31 0.53
CA VAL A 64 10.94 -7.31 1.43
C VAL A 64 10.90 -7.78 2.88
N TYR A 65 9.88 -8.55 3.26
CA TYR A 65 9.66 -9.07 4.61
C TYR A 65 9.38 -10.57 4.54
N ASN A 66 10.01 -11.37 5.39
CA ASN A 66 9.79 -12.82 5.41
C ASN A 66 8.30 -13.21 5.45
N SER A 67 7.46 -12.42 6.12
CA SER A 67 6.00 -12.58 6.05
C SER A 67 5.28 -11.28 6.40
N VAL A 68 4.03 -11.19 5.94
CA VAL A 68 3.08 -10.14 6.30
C VAL A 68 1.80 -10.76 6.85
N ALA A 69 1.33 -10.25 7.99
CA ALA A 69 0.04 -10.62 8.57
C ALA A 69 -0.85 -9.38 8.76
N LEU A 70 -2.11 -9.48 8.36
CA LEU A 70 -3.09 -8.40 8.29
C LEU A 70 -4.33 -8.77 9.12
N THR A 71 -4.71 -7.90 10.04
CA THR A 71 -5.89 -8.09 10.91
C THR A 71 -6.99 -7.13 10.54
N TRP A 72 -8.15 -7.68 10.22
CA TRP A 72 -9.33 -6.93 9.82
C TRP A 72 -10.38 -6.91 10.94
N LEU A 73 -11.04 -5.77 11.11
CA LEU A 73 -12.19 -5.62 12.00
C LEU A 73 -13.21 -4.70 11.37
N SER A 74 -14.47 -5.12 11.36
CA SER A 74 -15.60 -4.31 10.85
C SER A 74 -15.38 -3.75 9.44
N GLY A 75 -14.67 -4.51 8.58
CA GLY A 75 -14.37 -4.12 7.19
C GLY A 75 -13.20 -3.14 7.04
N ASN A 76 -12.41 -2.89 8.07
CA ASN A 76 -11.21 -2.05 8.02
C ASN A 76 -9.96 -2.85 8.43
N LEU A 77 -8.81 -2.56 7.81
CA LEU A 77 -7.53 -3.16 8.16
C LEU A 77 -6.99 -2.48 9.41
N MET A 78 -7.13 -3.12 10.57
CA MET A 78 -6.75 -2.48 11.84
C MET A 78 -5.26 -2.59 12.14
N LYS A 79 -4.61 -3.65 11.67
CA LYS A 79 -3.23 -3.95 12.03
C LYS A 79 -2.51 -4.68 10.90
N SER A 80 -1.27 -4.27 10.67
CA SER A 80 -0.32 -4.96 9.79
C SER A 80 0.91 -5.33 10.60
N VAL A 81 1.40 -6.55 10.44
CA VAL A 81 2.62 -7.07 11.08
C VAL A 81 3.56 -7.56 9.99
N PHE A 82 4.81 -7.10 10.03
CA PHE A 82 5.85 -7.44 9.07
C PHE A 82 7.02 -8.06 9.80
N GLU A 83 7.51 -9.21 9.32
CA GLU A 83 8.63 -9.92 9.92
C GLU A 83 9.87 -9.84 9.02
N ARG A 84 10.98 -9.27 9.50
CA ARG A 84 12.28 -9.32 8.78
C ARG A 84 13.45 -9.15 9.73
N GLY A 85 13.86 -10.23 10.39
CA GLY A 85 14.88 -10.20 11.46
C GLY A 85 14.48 -9.42 12.72
N SER A 86 13.42 -8.60 12.63
CA SER A 86 12.70 -7.94 13.70
C SER A 86 11.25 -7.74 13.25
N THR A 87 10.34 -7.68 14.22
CA THR A 87 8.91 -7.43 13.97
C THR A 87 8.65 -5.93 13.86
N VAL A 88 7.93 -5.53 12.81
CA VAL A 88 7.33 -4.19 12.68
C VAL A 88 5.82 -4.34 12.76
N THR A 89 5.19 -3.63 13.69
CA THR A 89 3.73 -3.56 13.79
C THR A 89 3.27 -2.18 13.35
N VAL A 90 2.19 -2.11 12.58
CA VAL A 90 1.50 -0.86 12.27
C VAL A 90 0.02 -0.99 12.65
N ASN A 91 -0.41 -0.14 13.57
CA ASN A 91 -1.82 0.01 13.91
C ASN A 91 -2.43 1.13 13.07
N HIS A 92 -3.67 0.91 12.62
CA HIS A 92 -4.36 1.78 11.68
C HIS A 92 -5.62 2.34 12.35
N GLU A 93 -5.87 3.61 12.12
CA GLU A 93 -7.04 4.33 12.61
C GLU A 93 -7.81 4.89 11.43
N TYR A 94 -9.13 5.00 11.58
CA TYR A 94 -10.03 5.35 10.49
C TYR A 94 -11.01 6.45 10.90
N TYR A 95 -11.30 7.32 9.95
CA TYR A 95 -12.49 8.17 10.01
C TYR A 95 -13.77 7.36 9.74
N THR A 96 -14.92 8.00 9.89
CA THR A 96 -16.21 7.46 9.43
C THR A 96 -16.47 7.70 7.94
N TYR A 97 -15.62 8.51 7.27
CA TYR A 97 -15.72 8.75 5.83
C TYR A 97 -15.48 7.46 5.04
N GLU A 98 -16.33 7.18 4.06
CA GLU A 98 -16.20 5.99 3.23
C GLU A 98 -15.04 6.11 2.24
N ASN A 99 -14.31 5.02 2.05
CA ASN A 99 -13.28 4.91 1.02
C ASN A 99 -13.91 4.52 -0.32
N ARG A 100 -14.23 5.54 -1.13
CA ARG A 100 -14.84 5.40 -2.45
C ARG A 100 -13.85 5.59 -3.61
N THR A 101 -12.55 5.47 -3.34
CA THR A 101 -11.50 5.78 -4.32
C THR A 101 -11.01 4.53 -5.05
N TYR A 102 -10.71 4.66 -6.35
CA TYR A 102 -10.07 3.61 -7.15
C TYR A 102 -8.88 4.21 -7.91
N PRO A 103 -7.65 3.69 -7.77
CA PRO A 103 -7.26 2.60 -6.87
C PRO A 103 -7.43 2.96 -5.40
N ASP A 104 -7.34 1.97 -4.49
CA ASP A 104 -7.54 2.17 -3.05
C ASP A 104 -6.57 3.23 -2.48
N LEU A 105 -7.11 4.37 -2.08
CA LEU A 105 -6.36 5.48 -1.52
C LEU A 105 -5.65 5.13 -0.21
N ASN A 106 -6.22 4.28 0.64
CA ASN A 106 -5.57 3.92 1.89
C ASN A 106 -4.28 3.14 1.63
N LEU A 107 -4.33 2.18 0.70
CA LEU A 107 -3.16 1.43 0.28
C LEU A 107 -2.13 2.32 -0.42
N PHE A 108 -2.59 3.29 -1.22
CA PHE A 108 -1.70 4.28 -1.83
C PHE A 108 -0.96 5.13 -0.78
N LEU A 109 -1.66 5.60 0.25
CA LEU A 109 -1.08 6.38 1.35
C LEU A 109 -0.06 5.56 2.15
N TYR A 110 -0.43 4.31 2.46
CA TYR A 110 0.42 3.38 3.19
C TYR A 110 1.68 2.96 2.40
N GLY A 111 1.53 2.76 1.09
CA GLY A 111 2.54 2.23 0.18
C GLY A 111 3.67 3.20 -0.20
N LEU A 112 3.70 4.43 0.32
CA LEU A 112 4.70 5.44 -0.06
C LEU A 112 6.16 5.05 0.30
N SER A 113 6.39 3.95 1.04
CA SER A 113 7.71 3.63 1.61
C SER A 113 8.39 2.31 1.20
N ALA A 114 7.79 1.33 0.48
CA ALA A 114 8.48 0.03 0.34
C ALA A 114 8.26 -0.87 -0.91
N SER A 115 7.50 -0.52 -1.94
CA SER A 115 7.44 -1.30 -3.20
C SER A 115 6.93 -0.40 -4.33
N PRO A 116 7.22 -0.69 -5.61
CA PRO A 116 6.70 0.11 -6.70
C PRO A 116 5.16 0.04 -6.66
N VAL A 117 4.55 1.21 -6.44
CA VAL A 117 3.17 1.48 -6.00
C VAL A 117 2.08 0.91 -6.95
N TRP A 118 2.47 0.19 -8.00
CA TRP A 118 1.63 -0.32 -9.07
C TRP A 118 0.73 -1.48 -8.65
N LYS A 119 1.13 -2.31 -7.67
CA LYS A 119 0.30 -3.47 -7.30
C LYS A 119 -1.10 -3.08 -6.83
N TYR A 120 -1.21 -1.94 -6.15
CA TYR A 120 -2.48 -1.42 -5.64
C TYR A 120 -3.43 -0.94 -6.75
N LEU A 121 -2.99 -0.90 -8.02
CA LEU A 121 -3.88 -0.74 -9.17
C LEU A 121 -4.80 -1.96 -9.39
N TRP A 122 -4.40 -3.14 -8.92
CA TRP A 122 -5.19 -4.37 -8.94
C TRP A 122 -5.89 -4.63 -7.61
N SER A 123 -6.45 -3.58 -7.00
CA SER A 123 -7.03 -3.66 -5.65
C SER A 123 -8.03 -4.81 -5.54
N ASP A 124 -8.89 -5.02 -6.54
CA ASP A 124 -9.97 -6.01 -6.45
C ASP A 124 -9.46 -7.47 -6.49
N GLN A 125 -8.37 -7.70 -7.23
CA GLN A 125 -7.70 -9.00 -7.32
C GLN A 125 -6.87 -9.31 -6.08
N LEU A 126 -6.27 -8.28 -5.48
CA LEU A 126 -5.50 -8.35 -4.22
C LEU A 126 -6.37 -8.32 -2.96
N GLY A 127 -7.69 -8.43 -3.09
CA GLY A 127 -8.61 -8.53 -1.95
C GLY A 127 -9.41 -7.25 -1.69
N LEU A 128 -10.40 -7.35 -0.80
CA LEU A 128 -11.23 -6.21 -0.49
C LEU A 128 -10.45 -5.12 0.26
N ARG A 129 -10.76 -3.87 -0.08
CA ARG A 129 -10.20 -2.67 0.57
C ARG A 129 -10.86 -2.36 1.90
N SER A 130 -10.19 -1.56 2.72
CA SER A 130 -10.80 -0.97 3.91
C SER A 130 -12.00 -0.10 3.54
N LYS A 131 -13.10 -0.26 4.28
CA LYS A 131 -14.37 0.46 4.10
C LYS A 131 -14.23 1.97 4.27
N ASN A 132 -13.38 2.42 5.17
CA ASN A 132 -13.25 3.82 5.56
C ASN A 132 -11.88 4.41 5.22
N LEU A 133 -11.78 5.73 5.14
CA LEU A 133 -10.50 6.43 4.94
C LEU A 133 -9.66 6.44 6.23
N LEU A 134 -8.35 6.20 6.08
CA LEU A 134 -7.39 6.25 7.20
C LEU A 134 -7.37 7.64 7.85
N SER A 135 -7.47 7.71 9.17
CA SER A 135 -7.20 8.93 9.95
C SER A 135 -5.76 8.98 10.44
N GLY A 136 -5.14 7.83 10.69
CA GLY A 136 -3.75 7.77 11.12
C GLY A 136 -3.17 6.36 11.10
N THR A 137 -1.85 6.31 11.23
CA THR A 137 -1.10 5.08 11.44
C THR A 137 -0.09 5.27 12.56
N LYS A 138 0.14 4.19 13.32
CA LYS A 138 1.15 4.14 14.38
C LYS A 138 2.05 2.94 14.16
N ARG A 139 3.30 3.21 13.76
CA ARG A 139 4.34 2.20 13.57
C ARG A 139 5.11 1.96 14.87
N GLU A 140 5.15 0.71 15.27
CA GLU A 140 5.89 0.18 16.41
C GLU A 140 7.06 -0.65 15.87
N SER A 141 8.27 -0.12 16.04
CA SER A 141 9.54 -0.72 15.59
C SER A 141 10.72 -0.02 16.28
N SER A 142 11.95 -0.35 15.90
CA SER A 142 13.16 0.38 16.30
C SER A 142 13.20 1.84 15.81
N SER A 143 12.35 2.21 14.84
CA SER A 143 12.17 3.58 14.38
C SER A 143 10.67 3.89 14.34
N PRO A 144 10.06 4.15 15.51
CA PRO A 144 8.62 4.38 15.61
C PRO A 144 8.23 5.65 14.85
N ALA A 145 7.02 5.65 14.31
CA ALA A 145 6.50 6.78 13.55
C ALA A 145 4.98 6.84 13.73
N ILE A 146 4.44 8.06 13.76
CA ILE A 146 3.00 8.30 13.69
C ILE A 146 2.74 9.18 12.48
N GLU A 147 1.77 8.79 11.66
CA GLU A 147 1.25 9.59 10.57
C GLU A 147 -0.23 9.90 10.84
N ASN A 148 -0.64 11.14 10.60
CA ASN A 148 -2.04 11.55 10.60
C ASN A 148 -2.41 12.05 9.19
N TYR A 149 -3.62 11.74 8.75
CA TYR A 149 -4.11 12.12 7.42
C TYR A 149 -5.28 13.08 7.56
N VAL A 150 -5.16 14.28 7.02
CA VAL A 150 -6.23 15.29 7.01
C VAL A 150 -6.74 15.47 5.59
N TYR A 151 -8.04 15.27 5.39
CA TYR A 151 -8.67 15.31 4.07
C TYR A 151 -9.40 16.62 3.84
N THR A 152 -9.29 17.13 2.61
CA THR A 152 -10.23 18.10 2.03
C THR A 152 -10.99 17.40 0.92
N PHE A 153 -12.29 17.68 0.82
CA PHE A 153 -13.17 17.08 -0.18
C PHE A 153 -13.57 18.10 -1.25
N ASP A 154 -13.80 17.65 -2.47
CA ASP A 154 -14.45 18.45 -3.50
C ASP A 154 -15.97 18.56 -3.29
N SER A 155 -16.65 19.29 -4.18
CA SER A 155 -18.10 19.48 -4.15
C SER A 155 -18.91 18.20 -4.32
N LYS A 156 -18.28 17.10 -4.78
CA LYS A 156 -18.90 15.78 -4.94
C LYS A 156 -18.61 14.86 -3.74
N GLY A 157 -17.93 15.36 -2.71
CA GLY A 157 -17.58 14.59 -1.52
C GLY A 157 -16.43 13.61 -1.75
N ARG A 158 -15.60 13.81 -2.79
CA ARG A 158 -14.40 12.99 -3.06
C ARG A 158 -13.17 13.66 -2.46
N PRO A 159 -12.21 12.93 -1.87
CA PRO A 159 -10.94 13.50 -1.42
C PRO A 159 -10.21 14.24 -2.54
N SER A 160 -9.93 15.53 -2.38
CA SER A 160 -9.25 16.39 -3.37
C SER A 160 -7.88 16.86 -2.91
N LYS A 161 -7.65 16.92 -1.60
CA LYS A 161 -6.35 17.17 -0.97
C LYS A 161 -6.20 16.31 0.28
N ILE A 162 -4.98 15.84 0.52
CA ILE A 162 -4.60 15.12 1.72
C ILE A 162 -3.34 15.76 2.28
N GLU A 163 -3.36 16.08 3.56
CA GLU A 163 -2.18 16.48 4.31
C GLU A 163 -1.76 15.33 5.22
N VAL A 164 -0.56 14.80 4.94
CA VAL A 164 0.07 13.75 5.74
C VAL A 164 0.99 14.44 6.74
N ILE A 165 0.68 14.34 8.03
CA ILE A 165 1.41 14.97 9.12
C ILE A 165 2.18 13.89 9.87
N ARG A 166 3.50 13.98 9.89
CA ARG A 166 4.38 13.00 10.55
C ARG A 166 5.00 13.57 11.82
N THR A 167 5.23 12.71 12.80
CA THR A 167 5.87 13.10 14.08
C THR A 167 7.32 13.58 13.95
N ASP A 168 7.99 13.29 12.84
CA ASP A 168 9.35 13.78 12.55
C ASP A 168 9.39 15.23 12.03
N GLY A 169 8.23 15.90 11.99
CA GLY A 169 8.09 17.30 11.58
C GLY A 169 7.94 17.49 10.07
N TYR A 170 7.98 16.42 9.28
CA TYR A 170 7.72 16.50 7.85
C TYR A 170 6.22 16.41 7.56
N SER A 171 5.73 17.29 6.69
CA SER A 171 4.41 17.17 6.09
C SER A 171 4.51 16.87 4.59
N THR A 172 3.56 16.12 4.07
CA THR A 172 3.40 15.89 2.63
C THR A 172 1.99 16.28 2.25
N ILE A 173 1.85 17.12 1.22
CA ILE A 173 0.55 17.46 0.65
C ILE A 173 0.39 16.67 -0.65
N LEU A 174 -0.69 15.91 -0.74
CA LEU A 174 -1.11 15.21 -1.95
C LEU A 174 -2.34 15.92 -2.51
N LEU A 175 -2.31 16.24 -3.80
CA LEU A 175 -3.45 16.79 -4.53
C LEU A 175 -3.99 15.70 -5.44
N ILE A 176 -5.30 15.47 -5.38
CA ILE A 176 -5.99 14.46 -6.18
C ILE A 176 -6.83 15.17 -7.21
N THR A 177 -6.60 14.84 -8.48
CA THR A 177 -7.41 15.29 -9.61
C THR A 177 -8.12 14.09 -10.20
N TYR A 178 -9.44 14.18 -10.31
CA TYR A 178 -10.26 13.15 -10.96
C TYR A 178 -10.42 13.49 -12.44
N ALA A 179 -10.39 12.48 -13.31
CA ALA A 179 -10.56 12.65 -14.75
C ALA A 179 -11.97 13.16 -15.12
N GLU A 180 -12.97 12.89 -14.28
CA GLU A 180 -14.34 13.36 -14.46
C GLU A 180 -14.66 14.48 -13.46
N ASN A 181 -15.03 15.64 -14.02
CA ASN A 181 -15.43 16.83 -13.25
C ASN A 181 -16.76 16.62 -12.57
#